data_AF-A0A949DYN7-F1
#
_entry.id   AF-A0A949DYN7-F1
#
_cell.length_a   1.000
_cell.length_b   1.000
_cell.length_c   1.000
_cell.angle_alpha   90.00
_cell.angle_beta   90.00
_cell.angle_gamma   90.00
#
_symmetry.space_group_name_H-M   'P 1'
#
loop_
_entity.id
_entity.type
_entity.pdbx_description
1 polymer ?
#
loop_
_entity_poly.entity_id
_entity_poly.type
_entity_poly.pdbx_seq_one_letter_code
_entity_poly.pdbx_strand_id
1 'polypeptide(L)'
;MIRPAGLLTIAMGLLAGCGATAPQPAVPPPTPSPAQVAVPTTPSTVRSKLLLEDPKLVIKQEEQLPLAPGTFAIIGDEIIINDYLQDKIAIYQGGKRITAFDKPSTIVDMAIRDGKWYLLDTDSTVTVYTRTTKGLKQIRTIPLPELDPGTESAYNSLYFEGPNLIAYNGDPVLVDGPGPVLPEPETTKLDHAFHLTDGNTNATIPVKYDPFSIDRIALTDQHVFYEVTDWADDNDKQFRQFIVQFTLDGQLVHTYAIHRRGSTAEGRQFVVTDGKLYQMWISNKTVKVFLIEPNG
;
A
#
# COMPACT_ATOMS: atom_id res chain seq x y z
N MET A 1 16.57 -1.79 80.32
CA MET A 1 17.46 -1.11 81.29
C MET A 1 18.15 0.02 80.53
N ILE A 2 17.82 1.27 80.90
CA ILE A 2 18.63 2.51 80.91
C ILE A 2 19.39 2.92 79.61
N ARG A 3 18.99 4.08 79.04
CA ARG A 3 19.78 4.93 78.10
C ARG A 3 20.94 5.62 78.88
N PRO A 4 22.07 5.98 78.24
CA PRO A 4 22.27 7.37 77.76
C PRO A 4 23.01 7.44 76.40
N ALA A 5 22.69 8.38 75.51
CA ALA A 5 23.21 9.76 75.43
C ALA A 5 24.71 9.86 75.09
N GLY A 6 25.00 10.41 73.91
CA GLY A 6 26.34 10.78 73.45
C GLY A 6 26.23 11.80 72.33
N LEU A 7 26.27 13.07 72.73
CA LEU A 7 26.22 14.25 71.87
C LEU A 7 27.64 14.57 71.34
N LEU A 8 27.71 14.92 70.06
CA LEU A 8 28.56 15.94 69.43
C LEU A 8 30.08 15.93 69.64
N THR A 9 30.81 15.76 68.53
CA THR A 9 31.98 16.63 68.23
C THR A 9 31.99 16.91 66.73
N ILE A 10 31.71 18.16 66.39
CA ILE A 10 31.88 18.72 65.04
C ILE A 10 33.35 19.10 64.90
N ALA A 11 34.09 18.42 64.03
CA ALA A 11 35.35 18.92 63.51
C ALA A 11 35.10 19.45 62.10
N MET A 12 35.04 20.79 62.00
CA MET A 12 35.15 21.52 60.75
C MET A 12 36.51 21.22 60.11
N GLY A 13 36.51 20.42 59.04
CA GLY A 13 37.62 20.32 58.11
C GLY A 13 37.29 21.08 56.84
N LEU A 14 37.92 22.24 56.65
CA LEU A 14 37.98 22.91 55.35
C LEU A 14 38.58 21.95 54.32
N LEU A 15 37.84 21.63 53.27
CA LEU A 15 38.40 21.11 52.02
C LEU A 15 37.99 22.04 50.89
N ALA A 16 39.04 22.51 50.21
CA ALA A 16 39.03 23.47 49.14
C ALA A 16 38.10 23.06 48.00
N GLY A 17 37.41 24.05 47.43
CA GLY A 17 36.63 23.89 46.23
C GLY A 17 37.52 23.52 45.04
N CYS A 18 37.35 22.31 44.54
CA CYS A 18 37.57 22.00 43.13
C CYS A 18 36.17 21.85 42.52
N GLY A 19 35.77 22.83 41.72
CA GLY A 19 34.57 22.74 40.89
C GLY A 19 34.73 21.60 39.90
N ALA A 20 34.16 20.44 40.20
CA ALA A 20 33.96 19.38 39.23
C ALA A 20 32.82 19.82 38.31
N THR A 21 33.17 20.34 37.12
CA THR A 21 32.23 20.44 36.00
C THR A 21 31.72 19.03 35.70
N ALA A 22 30.42 18.81 35.91
CA ALA A 22 29.75 17.58 35.53
C ALA A 22 29.99 17.33 34.02
N PRO A 23 30.24 16.08 33.60
CA PRO A 23 30.35 15.77 32.18
C PRO A 23 29.02 16.11 31.51
N GLN A 24 29.08 17.05 30.60
CA GLN A 24 27.96 17.45 29.76
C GLN A 24 27.46 16.19 29.03
N PRO A 25 26.15 15.91 29.01
CA PRO A 25 25.62 14.82 28.19
C PRO A 25 26.13 14.99 26.77
N ALA A 26 26.75 13.95 26.23
CA ALA A 26 27.16 13.95 24.83
C ALA A 26 25.92 14.30 24.00
N VAL A 27 26.02 15.38 23.22
CA VAL A 27 24.98 15.73 22.26
C VAL A 27 24.82 14.48 21.37
N PRO A 28 23.64 13.86 21.31
CA PRO A 28 23.44 12.73 20.41
C PRO A 28 23.84 13.18 19.00
N PRO A 29 24.54 12.33 18.23
CA PRO A 29 24.87 12.68 16.86
C PRO A 29 23.59 13.13 16.15
N PRO A 30 23.64 14.18 15.30
CA PRO A 30 22.46 14.61 14.56
C PRO A 30 21.91 13.39 13.84
N THR A 31 20.62 13.12 14.01
CA THR A 31 19.92 12.12 13.21
C THR A 31 20.26 12.42 11.75
N PRO A 32 20.84 11.47 10.99
CA PRO A 32 21.17 11.73 9.60
C PRO A 32 19.89 12.22 8.91
N SER A 33 19.96 13.44 8.36
CA SER A 33 18.85 13.96 7.57
C SER A 33 18.68 13.01 6.39
N PRO A 34 17.46 12.55 6.11
CA PRO A 34 17.23 11.70 4.95
C PRO A 34 17.79 12.35 3.70
N ALA A 35 18.48 11.56 2.88
CA ALA A 35 19.03 12.06 1.63
C ALA A 35 17.87 12.51 0.72
N GLN A 36 17.91 13.77 0.26
CA GLN A 36 16.94 14.26 -0.71
C GLN A 36 17.21 13.57 -2.04
N VAL A 37 16.41 12.55 -2.37
CA VAL A 37 16.53 11.85 -3.66
C VAL A 37 15.68 12.57 -4.69
N ALA A 38 16.34 13.12 -5.71
CA ALA A 38 15.65 13.62 -6.90
C ALA A 38 15.26 12.42 -7.78
N VAL A 39 13.95 12.23 -7.97
CA VAL A 39 13.46 11.28 -8.98
C VAL A 39 13.71 11.88 -10.37
N PRO A 40 14.29 11.15 -11.33
CA PRO A 40 14.42 11.66 -12.69
C PRO A 40 13.04 11.99 -13.27
N THR A 41 13.03 12.80 -14.33
CA THR A 41 11.81 13.24 -15.05
C THR A 41 10.83 12.09 -15.26
N THR A 42 9.54 12.37 -15.10
CA THR A 42 8.46 11.37 -15.14
C THR A 42 8.59 10.38 -16.31
N PRO A 43 8.50 9.06 -16.07
CA PRO A 43 8.65 8.07 -17.12
C PRO A 43 7.55 8.20 -18.18
N SER A 44 7.92 8.12 -19.45
CA SER A 44 7.03 8.40 -20.59
C SER A 44 6.61 7.16 -21.38
N THR A 45 7.36 6.05 -21.28
CA THR A 45 7.11 4.83 -22.05
C THR A 45 6.77 3.67 -21.14
N VAL A 46 5.56 3.13 -21.29
CA VAL A 46 5.09 1.94 -20.55
C VAL A 46 5.83 0.72 -21.08
N ARG A 47 6.57 0.04 -20.19
CA ARG A 47 7.19 -1.26 -20.47
C ARG A 47 6.39 -2.33 -19.74
N SER A 48 5.79 -3.25 -20.47
CA SER A 48 4.92 -4.25 -19.85
C SER A 48 4.80 -5.54 -20.67
N LYS A 49 4.56 -6.65 -19.97
CA LYS A 49 4.19 -7.94 -20.56
C LYS A 49 2.73 -8.23 -20.27
N LEU A 50 1.94 -8.48 -21.32
CA LEU A 50 0.55 -8.94 -21.19
C LEU A 50 0.52 -10.36 -20.63
N LEU A 51 -0.24 -10.57 -19.56
CA LEU A 51 -0.40 -11.88 -18.90
C LEU A 51 -1.81 -12.45 -19.10
N LEU A 52 -2.81 -11.58 -19.19
CA LEU A 52 -4.21 -11.94 -19.43
C LEU A 52 -4.87 -10.87 -20.30
N GLU A 53 -5.70 -11.32 -21.23
CA GLU A 53 -6.69 -10.50 -21.94
C GLU A 53 -7.97 -11.34 -22.06
N ASP A 54 -9.03 -10.93 -21.37
CA ASP A 54 -10.31 -11.64 -21.42
C ASP A 54 -11.48 -10.66 -21.64
N PRO A 55 -12.13 -10.67 -22.82
CA PRO A 55 -13.30 -9.85 -23.08
C PRO A 55 -14.56 -10.34 -22.36
N LYS A 56 -14.59 -11.58 -21.82
CA LYS A 56 -15.75 -12.13 -21.12
C LYS A 56 -15.89 -11.60 -19.69
N LEU A 57 -14.85 -10.95 -19.18
CA LEU A 57 -14.84 -10.32 -17.86
C LEU A 57 -15.48 -8.92 -17.86
N VAL A 58 -15.96 -8.42 -18.99
CA VAL A 58 -16.51 -7.06 -19.07
C VAL A 58 -17.85 -7.01 -19.79
N ILE A 59 -18.75 -6.17 -19.28
CA ILE A 59 -19.96 -5.74 -19.98
C ILE A 59 -19.86 -4.24 -20.25
N LYS A 60 -19.91 -3.86 -21.54
CA LYS A 60 -19.97 -2.47 -21.97
C LYS A 60 -21.26 -1.82 -21.46
N GLN A 61 -21.15 -0.60 -20.94
CA GLN A 61 -22.28 0.29 -20.70
C GLN A 61 -22.11 1.57 -21.54
N GLU A 62 -23.19 2.13 -22.09
CA GLU A 62 -23.10 3.26 -23.04
C GLU A 62 -22.88 4.61 -22.35
N GLU A 63 -23.41 4.77 -21.14
CA GLU A 63 -23.38 6.02 -20.37
C GLU A 63 -22.85 5.83 -18.94
N GLN A 64 -22.34 4.63 -18.65
CA GLN A 64 -21.82 4.25 -17.33
C GLN A 64 -20.46 3.55 -17.48
N LEU A 65 -19.75 3.42 -16.36
CA LEU A 65 -18.50 2.65 -16.30
C LEU A 65 -18.77 1.20 -16.66
N PRO A 66 -17.93 0.53 -17.46
CA PRO A 66 -18.18 -0.87 -17.75
C PRO A 66 -18.24 -1.66 -16.47
N LEU A 67 -19.17 -2.60 -16.42
CA LEU A 67 -19.15 -3.59 -15.37
C LEU A 67 -17.90 -4.46 -15.63
N ALA A 68 -16.99 -4.53 -14.67
CA ALA A 68 -15.74 -5.27 -14.73
C ALA A 68 -15.28 -5.69 -13.31
N PRO A 69 -14.30 -6.61 -13.16
CA PRO A 69 -13.80 -7.03 -11.86
C PRO A 69 -13.23 -5.85 -11.06
N GLY A 70 -13.65 -5.73 -9.80
CA GLY A 70 -13.14 -4.71 -8.87
C GLY A 70 -11.83 -5.11 -8.18
N THR A 71 -11.37 -6.36 -8.30
CA THR A 71 -10.13 -6.80 -7.64
C THR A 71 -9.50 -8.01 -8.33
N PHE A 72 -8.19 -8.14 -8.17
CA PHE A 72 -7.39 -9.26 -8.62
C PHE A 72 -6.22 -9.52 -7.66
N ALA A 73 -5.67 -10.73 -7.73
CA ALA A 73 -4.46 -11.10 -7.02
C ALA A 73 -3.54 -11.95 -7.92
N ILE A 74 -2.27 -12.01 -7.56
CA ILE A 74 -1.23 -12.78 -8.27
C ILE A 74 -0.57 -13.74 -7.28
N ILE A 75 -0.48 -15.02 -7.63
CA ILE A 75 0.24 -16.04 -6.86
C ILE A 75 1.10 -16.85 -7.82
N GLY A 76 2.42 -16.67 -7.75
CA GLY A 76 3.32 -17.31 -8.71
C GLY A 76 2.96 -16.90 -10.15
N ASP A 77 2.48 -17.85 -10.95
CA ASP A 77 2.01 -17.62 -12.33
C ASP A 77 0.48 -17.65 -12.49
N GLU A 78 -0.27 -17.80 -11.39
CA GLU A 78 -1.72 -17.71 -11.37
C GLU A 78 -2.18 -16.25 -11.21
N ILE A 79 -3.18 -15.87 -12.00
CA ILE A 79 -3.94 -14.62 -11.86
C ILE A 79 -5.33 -14.98 -11.36
N ILE A 80 -5.70 -14.41 -10.22
CA ILE A 80 -6.96 -14.67 -9.55
C ILE A 80 -7.83 -13.43 -9.72
N ILE A 81 -9.04 -13.60 -10.24
CA ILE A 81 -9.97 -12.52 -10.53
C ILE A 81 -11.31 -12.78 -9.85
N ASN A 82 -11.87 -11.74 -9.24
CA ASN A 82 -13.27 -11.69 -8.85
C ASN A 82 -14.16 -11.50 -10.10
N ASP A 83 -14.57 -12.60 -10.72
CA ASP A 83 -15.48 -12.62 -11.87
C ASP A 83 -16.92 -12.41 -11.37
N TYR A 84 -17.22 -11.16 -11.04
CA TYR A 84 -18.53 -10.76 -10.51
C TYR A 84 -19.67 -10.98 -11.52
N LEU A 85 -19.38 -11.06 -12.84
CA LEU A 85 -20.37 -11.38 -13.87
C LEU A 85 -20.88 -12.81 -13.77
N GLN A 86 -20.00 -13.74 -13.41
CA GLN A 86 -20.33 -15.15 -13.28
C GLN A 86 -20.50 -15.61 -11.84
N ASP A 87 -20.44 -14.68 -10.89
CA ASP A 87 -20.51 -14.94 -9.45
C ASP A 87 -19.43 -15.92 -8.95
N LYS A 88 -18.23 -15.83 -9.53
CA LYS A 88 -17.15 -16.78 -9.30
C LYS A 88 -15.84 -16.08 -9.00
N ILE A 89 -14.96 -16.80 -8.32
CA ILE A 89 -13.53 -16.51 -8.36
C ILE A 89 -12.93 -17.35 -9.49
N ALA A 90 -12.37 -16.68 -10.49
CA ALA A 90 -11.75 -17.30 -11.65
C ALA A 90 -10.22 -17.27 -11.52
N ILE A 91 -9.57 -18.39 -11.86
CA ILE A 91 -8.13 -18.53 -11.82
C ILE A 91 -7.61 -18.77 -13.23
N TYR A 92 -6.63 -17.97 -13.63
CA TYR A 92 -6.00 -18.00 -14.93
C TYR A 92 -4.53 -18.35 -14.79
N GLN A 93 -4.00 -19.11 -15.75
CA GLN A 93 -2.59 -19.42 -15.88
C GLN A 93 -2.23 -19.42 -17.37
N GLY A 94 -1.12 -18.77 -17.72
CA GLY A 94 -0.72 -18.62 -19.14
C GLY A 94 -1.80 -17.96 -20.01
N GLY A 95 -2.54 -16.99 -19.47
CA GLY A 95 -3.61 -16.26 -20.17
C GLY A 95 -4.89 -17.06 -20.42
N LYS A 96 -5.04 -18.26 -19.84
CA LYS A 96 -6.25 -19.09 -19.96
C LYS A 96 -6.85 -19.38 -18.59
N ARG A 97 -8.18 -19.39 -18.52
CA ARG A 97 -8.90 -19.83 -17.31
C ARG A 97 -8.67 -21.31 -17.10
N ILE A 98 -8.06 -21.67 -15.98
CA ILE A 98 -7.77 -23.06 -15.61
C ILE A 98 -8.83 -23.64 -14.67
N THR A 99 -9.42 -22.79 -13.82
CA THR A 99 -10.51 -23.20 -12.93
C THR A 99 -11.32 -21.98 -12.50
N ALA A 100 -12.46 -22.25 -11.88
CA ALA A 100 -13.20 -21.28 -11.10
C ALA A 100 -14.09 -21.99 -10.09
N PHE A 101 -14.40 -21.29 -9.01
CA PHE A 101 -15.32 -21.77 -7.98
C PHE A 101 -16.23 -20.63 -7.56
N ASP A 102 -17.36 -21.01 -6.98
CA ASP A 102 -18.37 -20.06 -6.53
C ASP A 102 -17.77 -19.17 -5.44
N LYS A 103 -18.08 -17.87 -5.50
CA LYS A 103 -17.63 -16.92 -4.48
C LYS A 103 -18.42 -17.19 -3.18
N PRO A 104 -17.78 -17.13 -2.00
CA PRO A 104 -18.47 -17.36 -0.74
C PRO A 104 -19.34 -16.17 -0.30
N SER A 105 -19.07 -14.97 -0.82
CA SER A 105 -19.76 -13.71 -0.52
C SER A 105 -19.53 -12.70 -1.65
N THR A 106 -20.17 -11.54 -1.58
CA THR A 106 -19.75 -10.38 -2.39
C THR A 106 -18.35 -9.95 -1.99
N ILE A 107 -17.48 -9.75 -2.98
CA ILE A 107 -16.07 -9.39 -2.77
C ILE A 107 -15.88 -7.96 -3.27
N VAL A 108 -15.56 -7.07 -2.35
CA VAL A 108 -15.10 -5.70 -2.63
C VAL A 108 -13.62 -5.73 -2.99
N ASP A 109 -12.82 -6.40 -2.16
CA ASP A 109 -11.38 -6.54 -2.41
C ASP A 109 -10.84 -7.89 -1.93
N MET A 110 -9.68 -8.28 -2.45
CA MET A 110 -9.05 -9.57 -2.20
C MET A 110 -7.54 -9.42 -2.08
N ALA A 111 -6.99 -10.02 -1.03
CA ALA A 111 -5.56 -10.19 -0.85
C ALA A 111 -5.25 -11.67 -0.64
N ILE A 112 -4.12 -12.15 -1.14
CA ILE A 112 -3.70 -13.56 -0.99
C ILE A 112 -2.21 -13.60 -0.68
N ARG A 113 -1.84 -14.32 0.39
CA ARG A 113 -0.45 -14.54 0.79
C ARG A 113 -0.35 -15.84 1.59
N ASP A 114 0.73 -16.60 1.38
CA ASP A 114 1.04 -17.82 2.13
C ASP A 114 -0.13 -18.83 2.21
N GLY A 115 -0.88 -18.96 1.10
CA GLY A 115 -2.03 -19.87 1.02
C GLY A 115 -3.30 -19.42 1.76
N LYS A 116 -3.26 -18.26 2.42
CA LYS A 116 -4.43 -17.60 3.02
C LYS A 116 -5.04 -16.61 2.04
N TRP A 117 -6.35 -16.70 1.92
CA TRP A 117 -7.18 -15.86 1.07
C TRP A 117 -8.00 -14.93 1.96
N TYR A 118 -7.84 -13.63 1.78
CA TYR A 118 -8.54 -12.62 2.55
C TYR A 118 -9.52 -11.93 1.61
N LEU A 119 -10.81 -12.05 1.90
CA LEU A 119 -11.88 -11.44 1.12
C LEU A 119 -12.56 -10.39 1.98
N LEU A 120 -12.55 -9.14 1.52
CA LEU A 120 -13.28 -8.03 2.09
C LEU A 120 -14.64 -7.95 1.40
N ASP A 121 -15.72 -7.95 2.18
CA ASP A 121 -17.09 -7.83 1.68
C ASP A 121 -17.69 -6.42 1.88
N THR A 122 -18.94 -6.25 1.47
CA THR A 122 -19.68 -4.99 1.55
C THR A 122 -20.10 -4.64 2.98
N ASP A 123 -20.07 -5.61 3.89
CA ASP A 123 -20.45 -5.43 5.30
C ASP A 123 -19.23 -5.06 6.15
N SER A 124 -18.17 -4.55 5.50
CA SER A 124 -16.89 -4.19 6.11
C SER A 124 -16.30 -5.34 6.93
N THR A 125 -16.38 -6.54 6.39
CA THR A 125 -15.90 -7.74 7.06
C THR A 125 -14.83 -8.42 6.23
N VAL A 126 -13.70 -8.76 6.86
CA VAL A 126 -12.64 -9.55 6.24
C VAL A 126 -12.79 -11.01 6.65
N THR A 127 -13.12 -11.87 5.70
CA THR A 127 -13.16 -13.31 5.94
C THR A 127 -11.90 -13.98 5.38
N VAL A 128 -11.26 -14.78 6.22
CA VAL A 128 -10.05 -15.52 5.90
C VAL A 128 -10.41 -16.94 5.50
N TYR A 129 -9.89 -17.39 4.37
CA TYR A 129 -10.09 -18.72 3.81
C TYR A 129 -8.76 -19.42 3.52
N THR A 130 -8.83 -20.73 3.37
CA THR A 130 -7.81 -21.53 2.67
C THR A 130 -8.40 -22.14 1.41
N ARG A 131 -7.57 -22.30 0.38
CA ARG A 131 -7.98 -22.98 -0.86
C ARG A 131 -8.01 -24.49 -0.65
N THR A 132 -9.09 -25.10 -1.15
CA THR A 132 -9.28 -26.55 -1.24
C THR A 132 -9.42 -26.95 -2.71
N THR A 133 -9.54 -28.25 -2.99
CA THR A 133 -9.79 -28.74 -4.35
C THR A 133 -11.14 -28.33 -4.92
N LYS A 134 -12.12 -27.99 -4.06
CA LYS A 134 -13.49 -27.64 -4.47
C LYS A 134 -13.81 -26.14 -4.39
N GLY A 135 -12.88 -25.32 -3.89
CA GLY A 135 -13.11 -23.89 -3.65
C GLY A 135 -12.49 -23.43 -2.34
N LEU A 136 -13.07 -22.43 -1.69
CA LEU A 136 -12.56 -21.86 -0.44
C LEU A 136 -13.21 -22.51 0.79
N LYS A 137 -12.39 -22.77 1.81
CA LYS A 137 -12.85 -23.17 3.14
C LYS A 137 -12.57 -22.04 4.12
N GLN A 138 -13.62 -21.53 4.76
CA GLN A 138 -13.50 -20.46 5.75
C GLN A 138 -12.68 -20.93 6.96
N ILE A 139 -11.82 -20.03 7.45
CA ILE A 139 -11.00 -20.20 8.65
C ILE A 139 -11.56 -19.35 9.77
N ARG A 140 -11.72 -18.04 9.53
CA ARG A 140 -12.19 -17.06 10.52
C ARG A 140 -12.72 -15.81 9.82
N THR A 141 -13.43 -14.98 10.58
CA THR A 141 -14.00 -13.71 10.13
C THR A 141 -13.56 -12.61 11.07
N ILE A 142 -13.24 -11.45 10.52
CA ILE A 142 -12.73 -10.28 11.25
C ILE A 142 -13.62 -9.09 10.87
N PRO A 143 -14.50 -8.63 11.77
CA PRO A 143 -15.28 -7.41 11.52
C PRO A 143 -14.36 -6.20 11.58
N LEU A 144 -14.53 -5.26 10.65
CA LEU A 144 -13.89 -3.95 10.73
C LEU A 144 -14.78 -3.00 11.56
N PRO A 145 -14.19 -1.96 12.18
CA PRO A 145 -14.96 -0.91 12.85
C PRO A 145 -15.98 -0.29 11.88
N GLU A 146 -17.15 0.07 12.41
CA GLU A 146 -18.13 0.84 11.64
C GLU A 146 -17.56 2.21 11.28
N LEU A 147 -17.84 2.67 10.06
CA LEU A 147 -17.49 4.01 9.64
C LEU A 147 -18.32 5.03 10.41
N ASP A 148 -17.69 6.13 10.82
CA ASP A 148 -18.43 7.25 11.37
C ASP A 148 -19.46 7.77 10.36
N PRO A 149 -20.72 7.99 10.78
CA PRO A 149 -21.77 8.51 9.91
C PRO A 149 -21.33 9.85 9.29
N GLY A 150 -21.22 9.90 7.96
CA GLY A 150 -20.81 11.10 7.21
C GLY A 150 -19.41 11.03 6.61
N THR A 151 -18.66 9.94 6.83
CA THR A 151 -17.45 9.66 6.07
C THR A 151 -17.83 9.29 4.64
N GLU A 152 -17.65 10.21 3.68
CA GLU A 152 -17.89 9.93 2.27
C GLU A 152 -16.93 8.85 1.77
N SER A 153 -17.47 7.74 1.27
CA SER A 153 -16.77 6.74 0.43
C SER A 153 -15.40 6.30 1.00
N ALA A 154 -15.38 5.54 2.09
CA ALA A 154 -14.19 4.75 2.38
C ALA A 154 -13.97 3.75 1.24
N TYR A 155 -12.86 3.89 0.51
CA TYR A 155 -12.41 2.85 -0.41
C TYR A 155 -11.99 1.64 0.41
N ASN A 156 -12.95 0.73 0.58
CA ASN A 156 -12.75 -0.52 1.27
C ASN A 156 -11.73 -1.36 0.49
N SER A 157 -10.53 -1.45 1.05
CA SER A 157 -9.40 -2.12 0.40
C SER A 157 -8.59 -2.92 1.39
N LEU A 158 -7.87 -3.90 0.87
CA LEU A 158 -6.88 -4.69 1.57
C LEU A 158 -5.51 -4.36 0.98
N TYR A 159 -4.48 -4.22 1.79
CA TYR A 159 -3.12 -4.14 1.24
C TYR A 159 -2.11 -4.70 2.23
N PHE A 160 -0.99 -5.14 1.69
CA PHE A 160 0.07 -5.67 2.51
C PHE A 160 1.08 -4.58 2.84
N GLU A 161 1.40 -4.47 4.13
CA GLU A 161 2.46 -3.63 4.66
C GLU A 161 3.53 -4.50 5.32
N GLY A 162 4.58 -4.83 4.56
CA GLY A 162 5.60 -5.79 4.98
C GLY A 162 4.93 -7.11 5.38
N PRO A 163 5.08 -7.60 6.63
CA PRO A 163 4.44 -8.82 7.11
C PRO A 163 2.94 -8.63 7.47
N ASN A 164 2.46 -7.40 7.54
CA ASN A 164 1.09 -7.10 7.94
C ASN A 164 0.13 -7.07 6.76
N LEU A 165 -1.11 -7.48 6.98
CA LEU A 165 -2.25 -7.20 6.13
C LEU A 165 -3.11 -6.15 6.81
N ILE A 166 -3.34 -5.05 6.11
CA ILE A 166 -4.15 -3.92 6.56
C ILE A 166 -5.44 -3.90 5.74
N ALA A 167 -6.56 -3.62 6.40
CA ALA A 167 -7.80 -3.21 5.75
C ALA A 167 -8.00 -1.72 5.95
N TYR A 168 -8.33 -1.00 4.88
CA TYR A 168 -8.73 0.40 4.99
C TYR A 168 -10.24 0.49 4.95
N ASN A 169 -10.83 1.04 6.02
CA ASN A 169 -12.25 1.35 6.13
C ASN A 169 -12.37 2.68 6.89
N GLY A 170 -12.00 3.78 6.23
CA GLY A 170 -11.88 5.11 6.85
C GLY A 170 -10.55 5.26 7.60
N ASP A 171 -10.29 4.34 8.54
CA ASP A 171 -9.00 4.19 9.22
C ASP A 171 -8.35 2.84 8.85
N PRO A 172 -7.00 2.75 8.86
CA PRO A 172 -6.30 1.51 8.62
C PRO A 172 -6.37 0.56 9.83
N VAL A 173 -6.79 -0.68 9.59
CA VAL A 173 -7.01 -1.73 10.60
C VAL A 173 -6.13 -2.93 10.32
N LEU A 174 -5.40 -3.40 11.33
CA LEU A 174 -4.60 -4.62 11.24
C LEU A 174 -5.51 -5.86 11.17
N VAL A 175 -5.42 -6.61 10.07
CA VAL A 175 -6.18 -7.86 9.83
C VAL A 175 -5.36 -9.10 10.17
N ASP A 176 -4.09 -9.11 9.82
CA ASP A 176 -3.15 -10.21 10.09
C ASP A 176 -1.72 -9.66 10.15
N GLY A 177 -0.85 -10.27 10.93
CA GLY A 177 0.56 -9.86 11.05
C GLY A 177 0.98 -9.46 12.46
N PRO A 178 2.30 -9.37 12.73
CA PRO A 178 2.83 -9.17 14.07
C PRO A 178 3.05 -7.71 14.47
N GLY A 179 3.04 -6.77 13.53
CA GLY A 179 3.43 -5.38 13.76
C GLY A 179 2.24 -4.43 13.93
N PRO A 180 2.48 -3.19 14.39
CA PRO A 180 1.45 -2.16 14.37
C PRO A 180 1.09 -1.78 12.93
N VAL A 181 -0.07 -1.15 12.77
CA VAL A 181 -0.42 -0.39 11.57
C VAL A 181 0.55 0.79 11.47
N LEU A 182 1.18 0.99 10.31
CA LEU A 182 2.06 2.13 10.11
C LEU A 182 1.23 3.40 9.88
N PRO A 183 1.70 4.57 10.32
CA PRO A 183 1.07 5.82 9.92
C PRO A 183 1.11 5.96 8.41
N GLU A 184 0.05 6.56 7.86
CA GLU A 184 0.03 6.94 6.45
C GLU A 184 1.15 7.96 6.18
N PRO A 185 1.72 7.95 4.96
CA PRO A 185 2.75 8.90 4.58
C PRO A 185 2.25 10.34 4.67
N GLU A 186 3.08 11.22 5.24
CA GLU A 186 2.87 12.67 5.18
C GLU A 186 3.30 13.19 3.80
N THR A 187 2.43 13.98 3.18
CA THR A 187 2.66 14.48 1.82
C THR A 187 2.40 15.98 1.76
N THR A 188 3.29 16.72 1.11
CA THR A 188 3.14 18.16 0.86
C THR A 188 3.28 18.41 -0.63
N LYS A 189 2.34 19.16 -1.21
CA LYS A 189 2.41 19.60 -2.60
C LYS A 189 3.32 20.82 -2.70
N LEU A 190 4.30 20.74 -3.58
CA LEU A 190 5.21 21.84 -3.94
C LEU A 190 4.95 22.23 -5.40
N ASP A 191 5.55 23.32 -5.85
CA ASP A 191 5.55 23.69 -7.26
C ASP A 191 6.15 22.55 -8.10
N HIS A 192 5.31 21.92 -8.93
CA HIS A 192 5.66 20.76 -9.75
C HIS A 192 6.39 19.61 -9.00
N ALA A 193 6.08 19.38 -7.73
CA ALA A 193 6.64 18.25 -6.97
C ALA A 193 5.77 17.81 -5.79
N PHE A 194 6.01 16.60 -5.31
CA PHE A 194 5.60 16.16 -3.98
C PHE A 194 6.80 16.11 -3.05
N HIS A 195 6.63 16.56 -1.82
CA HIS A 195 7.47 16.16 -0.70
C HIS A 195 6.75 15.05 0.06
N LEU A 196 7.42 13.92 0.25
CA LEU A 196 6.90 12.72 0.89
C LEU A 196 7.76 12.42 2.12
N THR A 197 7.13 12.14 3.26
CA THR A 197 7.80 11.59 4.46
C THR A 197 6.95 10.48 5.07
N ASP A 198 7.52 9.29 5.32
CA ASP A 198 6.78 8.17 5.93
C ASP A 198 7.52 7.50 7.11
N GLY A 199 8.41 8.28 7.74
CA GLY A 199 9.30 7.82 8.82
C GLY A 199 10.57 7.13 8.33
N ASN A 200 10.54 6.49 7.16
CA ASN A 200 11.67 5.78 6.56
C ASN A 200 12.18 6.47 5.29
N THR A 201 11.25 6.97 4.48
CA THR A 201 11.49 7.72 3.26
C THR A 201 11.31 9.19 3.55
N ASN A 202 12.20 10.01 3.00
CA ASN A 202 11.94 11.43 2.83
C ASN A 202 12.52 11.85 1.48
N ALA A 203 11.62 12.20 0.56
CA ALA A 203 11.93 12.36 -0.85
C ALA A 203 11.20 13.56 -1.45
N THR A 204 11.80 14.15 -2.48
CA THR A 204 11.13 15.10 -3.36
C THR A 204 10.92 14.44 -4.72
N ILE A 205 9.66 14.21 -5.07
CA ILE A 205 9.28 13.55 -6.31
C ILE A 205 8.80 14.62 -7.29
N PRO A 206 9.61 15.01 -8.28
CA PRO A 206 9.16 15.93 -9.32
C PRO A 206 8.04 15.32 -10.16
N VAL A 207 7.07 16.17 -10.48
CA VAL A 207 5.98 15.92 -11.40
C VAL A 207 6.05 16.94 -12.53
N LYS A 208 5.37 16.70 -13.65
CA LYS A 208 5.45 17.60 -14.82
C LYS A 208 4.43 18.72 -14.71
N TYR A 209 3.29 18.42 -14.09
CA TYR A 209 2.17 19.32 -13.93
C TYR A 209 1.83 19.45 -12.45
N ASP A 210 0.69 20.06 -12.16
CA ASP A 210 0.26 20.29 -10.79
C ASP A 210 0.06 18.96 -10.03
N PRO A 211 0.64 18.82 -8.82
CA PRO A 211 0.50 17.61 -8.01
C PRO A 211 -0.95 17.32 -7.62
N PHE A 212 -1.45 16.11 -7.91
CA PHE A 212 -2.80 15.68 -7.54
C PHE A 212 -2.83 14.80 -6.28
N SER A 213 -2.26 13.60 -6.33
CA SER A 213 -2.16 12.69 -5.18
C SER A 213 -0.85 11.90 -5.20
N ILE A 214 -0.48 11.38 -4.03
CA ILE A 214 0.52 10.31 -3.91
C ILE A 214 0.02 9.31 -2.87
N ASP A 215 -0.07 8.05 -3.27
CA ASP A 215 -0.72 7.00 -2.50
C ASP A 215 0.24 5.81 -2.36
N ARG A 216 0.45 5.31 -1.14
CA ARG A 216 1.27 4.10 -0.91
C ARG A 216 0.48 2.89 -1.37
N ILE A 217 0.96 2.19 -2.39
CA ILE A 217 0.27 1.02 -2.94
C ILE A 217 0.81 -0.32 -2.43
N ALA A 218 2.05 -0.34 -1.94
CA ALA A 218 2.64 -1.53 -1.31
C ALA A 218 3.85 -1.19 -0.44
N LEU A 219 4.03 -1.96 0.63
CA LEU A 219 5.28 -2.04 1.37
C LEU A 219 5.69 -3.52 1.46
N THR A 220 6.93 -3.80 1.10
CA THR A 220 7.56 -5.13 1.13
C THR A 220 8.72 -5.11 2.11
N ASP A 221 9.33 -6.26 2.36
CA ASP A 221 10.49 -6.38 3.26
C ASP A 221 11.73 -5.57 2.81
N GLN A 222 11.75 -5.11 1.55
CA GLN A 222 12.89 -4.40 0.97
C GLN A 222 12.55 -3.05 0.35
N HIS A 223 11.28 -2.84 -0.01
CA HIS A 223 10.87 -1.71 -0.83
C HIS A 223 9.49 -1.20 -0.49
N VAL A 224 9.28 0.10 -0.72
CA VAL A 224 7.97 0.77 -0.71
C VAL A 224 7.64 1.28 -2.11
N PHE A 225 6.37 1.18 -2.49
CA PHE A 225 5.85 1.60 -3.80
C PHE A 225 4.76 2.65 -3.60
N TYR A 226 4.87 3.76 -4.34
CA TYR A 226 3.85 4.82 -4.35
C TYR A 226 3.32 5.04 -5.77
N GLU A 227 2.01 5.15 -5.90
CA GLU A 227 1.35 5.72 -7.07
C GLU A 227 1.40 7.24 -6.95
N VAL A 228 1.98 7.89 -7.95
CA VAL A 228 2.09 9.34 -8.04
C VAL A 228 1.16 9.80 -9.15
N THR A 229 0.25 10.71 -8.83
CA THR A 229 -0.71 11.28 -9.77
C THR A 229 -0.49 12.79 -9.87
N ASP A 230 -0.36 13.28 -11.10
CA ASP A 230 -0.42 14.70 -11.43
C ASP A 230 -1.45 14.97 -12.53
N TRP A 231 -1.80 16.24 -12.72
CA TRP A 231 -2.63 16.64 -13.85
C TRP A 231 -1.89 16.37 -15.18
N ALA A 232 -2.59 16.22 -16.30
CA ALA A 232 -1.97 15.98 -17.60
C ALA A 232 -2.07 17.20 -18.54
N ASP A 233 -2.93 18.17 -18.20
CA ASP A 233 -3.03 19.50 -18.79
C ASP A 233 -3.59 20.50 -17.77
N ASP A 234 -3.37 21.80 -18.01
CA ASP A 234 -3.87 22.90 -17.15
C ASP A 234 -5.41 23.07 -17.24
N ASN A 235 -6.13 22.18 -17.95
CA ASN A 235 -7.57 22.26 -18.16
C ASN A 235 -8.36 21.23 -17.31
N ASP A 236 -7.72 20.63 -16.30
CA ASP A 236 -8.32 19.75 -15.28
C ASP A 236 -9.05 18.51 -15.81
N LYS A 237 -8.67 17.96 -16.97
CA LYS A 237 -9.47 16.88 -17.61
C LYS A 237 -8.81 15.52 -17.70
N GLN A 238 -7.52 15.41 -17.42
CA GLN A 238 -6.82 14.13 -17.47
C GLN A 238 -5.77 14.05 -16.37
N PHE A 239 -5.66 12.87 -15.77
CA PHE A 239 -4.58 12.54 -14.86
C PHE A 239 -3.48 11.80 -15.59
N ARG A 240 -2.25 12.05 -15.15
CA ARG A 240 -1.10 11.21 -15.46
C ARG A 240 -0.65 10.53 -14.17
N GLN A 241 -0.28 9.27 -14.31
CA GLN A 241 0.04 8.40 -13.19
C GLN A 241 1.31 7.62 -13.50
N PHE A 242 2.13 7.40 -12.48
CA PHE A 242 3.32 6.57 -12.53
C PHE A 242 3.61 6.01 -11.15
N ILE A 243 4.36 4.92 -11.06
CA ILE A 243 4.78 4.33 -9.79
C ILE A 243 6.24 4.69 -9.53
N VAL A 244 6.58 5.00 -8.29
CA VAL A 244 7.95 5.10 -7.79
C VAL A 244 8.20 4.01 -6.76
N GLN A 245 9.38 3.42 -6.80
CA GLN A 245 9.83 2.42 -5.84
C GLN A 245 11.06 2.94 -5.11
N PHE A 246 10.99 2.94 -3.78
CA PHE A 246 12.11 3.25 -2.91
C PHE A 246 12.53 2.00 -2.13
N THR A 247 13.80 1.92 -1.78
CA THR A 247 14.29 1.08 -0.68
C THR A 247 13.73 1.59 0.65
N LEU A 248 13.77 0.75 1.69
CA LEU A 248 13.34 1.16 3.03
C LEU A 248 14.24 2.24 3.68
N ASP A 249 15.45 2.49 3.17
CA ASP A 249 16.31 3.61 3.59
C ASP A 249 16.13 4.87 2.70
N GLY A 250 15.10 4.88 1.85
CA GLY A 250 14.68 6.05 1.09
C GLY A 250 15.41 6.28 -0.23
N GLN A 251 16.22 5.32 -0.71
CA GLN A 251 16.86 5.43 -2.02
C GLN A 251 15.88 5.03 -3.13
N LEU A 252 15.75 5.88 -4.15
CA LEU A 252 14.97 5.54 -5.34
C LEU A 252 15.62 4.35 -6.07
N VAL A 253 14.83 3.31 -6.33
CA VAL A 253 15.24 2.12 -7.06
C VAL A 253 14.77 2.20 -8.51
N HIS A 254 13.46 2.37 -8.69
CA HIS A 254 12.81 2.32 -9.99
C HIS A 254 11.68 3.34 -10.10
N THR A 255 11.40 3.73 -11.34
CA THR A 255 10.15 4.37 -11.73
C THR A 255 9.42 3.48 -12.73
N TYR A 256 8.10 3.56 -12.78
CA TYR A 256 7.27 2.77 -13.68
C TYR A 256 6.23 3.66 -14.37
N ALA A 257 6.31 3.76 -15.68
CA ALA A 257 5.19 4.21 -16.50
C ALA A 257 4.14 3.09 -16.57
N ILE A 258 2.88 3.47 -16.37
CA ILE A 258 1.75 2.55 -16.33
C ILE A 258 0.77 2.84 -17.46
N HIS A 259 -0.04 1.84 -17.82
CA HIS A 259 -1.10 2.04 -18.81
C HIS A 259 -2.10 3.06 -18.26
N ARG A 260 -2.46 4.06 -19.06
CA ARG A 260 -3.51 5.02 -18.71
C ARG A 260 -4.81 4.27 -18.41
N ARG A 261 -5.52 4.68 -17.37
CA ARG A 261 -6.83 4.11 -17.01
C ARG A 261 -7.75 4.15 -18.24
N GLY A 262 -8.24 2.99 -18.68
CA GLY A 262 -9.14 2.87 -19.83
C GLY A 262 -10.56 3.30 -19.46
N SER A 263 -11.08 2.79 -18.34
CA SER A 263 -12.26 3.32 -17.63
C SER A 263 -12.13 3.03 -16.13
N THR A 264 -12.61 3.95 -15.30
CA THR A 264 -12.52 3.88 -13.83
C THR A 264 -13.56 2.92 -13.23
N ALA A 265 -13.50 1.62 -13.56
CA ALA A 265 -14.18 0.68 -12.68
C ALA A 265 -13.52 0.80 -11.29
N GLU A 266 -14.33 1.12 -10.27
CA GLU A 266 -13.87 1.19 -8.89
C GLU A 266 -13.23 -0.14 -8.51
N GLY A 267 -12.01 -0.12 -7.97
CA GLY A 267 -11.31 -1.35 -7.63
C GLY A 267 -9.80 -1.26 -7.53
N ARG A 268 -9.20 -2.37 -7.09
CA ARG A 268 -7.74 -2.55 -6.98
C ARG A 268 -7.12 -2.59 -8.37
N GLN A 269 -6.39 -1.53 -8.71
CA GLN A 269 -5.69 -1.43 -9.98
C GLN A 269 -4.31 -2.09 -9.95
N PHE A 270 -3.61 -2.03 -8.82
CA PHE A 270 -2.22 -2.48 -8.70
C PHE A 270 -2.09 -3.60 -7.67
N VAL A 271 -1.22 -4.56 -7.97
CA VAL A 271 -0.75 -5.58 -7.04
C VAL A 271 0.76 -5.60 -7.10
N VAL A 272 1.41 -5.54 -5.95
CA VAL A 272 2.85 -5.83 -5.83
C VAL A 272 3.01 -7.17 -5.14
N THR A 273 3.65 -8.12 -5.81
CA THR A 273 4.00 -9.42 -5.23
C THR A 273 5.32 -9.90 -5.80
N ASP A 274 6.13 -10.60 -4.99
CA ASP A 274 7.47 -11.06 -5.35
C ASP A 274 8.37 -9.95 -5.93
N GLY A 275 8.24 -8.72 -5.40
CA GLY A 275 8.97 -7.54 -5.87
C GLY A 275 8.59 -7.05 -7.27
N LYS A 276 7.50 -7.55 -7.85
CA LYS A 276 7.01 -7.20 -9.18
C LYS A 276 5.72 -6.42 -9.11
N LEU A 277 5.59 -5.43 -10.00
CA LEU A 277 4.38 -4.60 -10.14
C LEU A 277 3.47 -5.17 -11.22
N TYR A 278 2.21 -5.41 -10.87
CA TYR A 278 1.17 -5.84 -11.79
C TYR A 278 0.07 -4.80 -11.86
N GLN A 279 -0.50 -4.61 -13.04
CA GLN A 279 -1.61 -3.69 -13.28
C GLN A 279 -2.77 -4.44 -13.92
N MET A 280 -3.96 -4.33 -13.32
CA MET A 280 -5.21 -4.64 -14.00
C MET A 280 -5.68 -3.40 -14.76
N TRP A 281 -5.96 -3.58 -16.05
CA TRP A 281 -6.42 -2.53 -16.94
C TRP A 281 -7.77 -2.92 -17.52
N ILE A 282 -8.74 -2.02 -17.40
CA ILE A 282 -10.13 -2.25 -17.78
C ILE A 282 -10.52 -1.26 -18.87
N SER A 283 -11.25 -1.76 -19.86
CA SER A 283 -11.89 -0.97 -20.91
C SER A 283 -13.27 -1.54 -21.21
N ASN A 284 -14.08 -0.80 -21.97
CA ASN A 284 -15.37 -1.26 -22.49
C ASN A 284 -15.33 -2.52 -23.39
N LYS A 285 -14.16 -3.09 -23.66
CA LYS A 285 -13.98 -4.24 -24.55
C LYS A 285 -13.34 -5.44 -23.86
N THR A 286 -12.47 -5.21 -22.89
CA THR A 286 -11.71 -6.29 -22.26
C THR A 286 -11.10 -5.87 -20.93
N VAL A 287 -10.82 -6.87 -20.10
CA VAL A 287 -9.93 -6.79 -18.94
C VAL A 287 -8.57 -7.35 -19.35
N LYS A 288 -7.51 -6.60 -19.07
CA LYS A 288 -6.12 -7.01 -19.25
C LYS A 288 -5.39 -7.00 -17.92
N VAL A 289 -4.46 -7.94 -17.74
CA VAL A 289 -3.50 -7.90 -16.63
C VAL A 289 -2.10 -7.88 -17.21
N PHE A 290 -1.30 -6.92 -16.75
CA PHE A 290 0.06 -6.70 -17.18
C PHE A 290 1.04 -6.90 -16.04
N LEU A 291 2.19 -7.49 -16.32
CA LEU A 291 3.41 -7.29 -15.54
C LEU A 291 4.05 -5.99 -16.05
N ILE A 292 4.21 -5.00 -15.17
CA ILE A 292 4.87 -3.73 -15.48
C ILE A 292 6.36 -3.85 -15.16
N GLU A 293 7.20 -3.49 -16.12
CA GLU A 293 8.65 -3.49 -15.97
C GLU A 293 9.15 -2.09 -15.56
N PRO A 294 10.24 -2.00 -14.78
CA PRO A 294 10.81 -0.72 -14.42
C PRO A 294 11.34 0.03 -15.65
N ASN A 295 11.23 1.36 -15.62
CA ASN A 295 11.95 2.24 -16.52
C ASN A 295 13.44 2.21 -16.16
N GLY A 296 14.28 2.15 -17.21
CA GLY A 296 15.75 2.12 -17.08
C GLY A 296 16.35 3.51 -16.94
#